data_AF-A0A1U7X2T7-F1
#
_entry.id   AF-A0A1U7X2T7-F1
#
_cell.length_a   1.000
_cell.length_b   1.000
_cell.length_c   1.000
_cell.angle_alpha   90.00
_cell.angle_beta   90.00
_cell.angle_gamma   90.00
#
_symmetry.space_group_name_H-M   'P 1'
#
loop_
_entity.id
_entity.type
_entity.pdbx_description
1 polymer ?
#
loop_
_entity_poly.entity_id
_entity_poly.type
_entity_poly.pdbx_seq_one_letter_code
_entity_poly.pdbx_strand_id
1 'polypeptide(L)'
;MCVVSDRNESILKVTSIVYPGMLHYSCMWHIWTNIRAKFKKGHLKLSELYFATARSYTLDEFNERMSKIEEIEPRVKAYLYDIRYHRWYRVHATVNRTWTMTSNIAKSLNAVTKYARELQIVELLEYMRTLLERWTKEKLLKAKGTFTYLGYKFNKELDDNSTLSHKLRVRASTDYIHTVIDGMRRYIVCLENKKYSCEQFQLDELPCPHALAALRQRDESFKEYCSLYYIRANFLRTYEIPVNPLPDKSKWNVPQHIIEEVVNPPKGRKRQPGRPQKERYKTYDEINSKKYKVSCVYL
;
A
#
# COMPACT_ATOMS: atom_id res chain seq x y z
N MET A 1 7.26 -7.56 6.50
CA MET A 1 7.11 -7.45 5.03
C MET A 1 6.06 -8.45 4.55
N CYS A 2 5.28 -8.14 3.52
CA CYS A 2 4.27 -9.05 2.96
C CYS A 2 4.07 -8.85 1.46
N VAL A 3 3.41 -9.81 0.80
CA VAL A 3 2.98 -9.70 -0.60
C VAL A 3 1.51 -9.33 -0.68
N VAL A 4 1.16 -8.34 -1.51
CA VAL A 4 -0.24 -8.00 -1.82
C VAL A 4 -0.48 -8.13 -3.33
N SER A 5 -1.31 -9.08 -3.75
CA SER A 5 -1.62 -9.32 -5.17
C SER A 5 -3.09 -9.70 -5.40
N ASP A 6 -3.45 -10.01 -6.64
CA ASP A 6 -4.69 -10.76 -6.89
C ASP A 6 -4.63 -12.18 -6.28
N ARG A 7 -5.75 -12.90 -6.37
CA ARG A 7 -5.98 -14.21 -5.76
C ARG A 7 -5.64 -15.39 -6.68
N ASN A 8 -4.83 -15.19 -7.72
CA ASN A 8 -4.45 -16.29 -8.61
C ASN A 8 -3.59 -17.33 -7.86
N GLU A 9 -4.00 -18.61 -7.93
CA GLU A 9 -3.33 -19.72 -7.24
C GLU A 9 -1.87 -19.88 -7.64
N SER A 10 -1.52 -19.56 -8.89
CA SER A 10 -0.14 -19.59 -9.35
C SER A 10 0.75 -18.59 -8.59
N ILE A 11 0.22 -17.42 -8.24
CA ILE A 11 0.95 -16.41 -7.46
C ILE A 11 1.14 -16.90 -6.03
N LEU A 12 0.11 -17.47 -5.42
CA LEU A 12 0.19 -18.04 -4.06
C LEU A 12 1.27 -19.12 -3.99
N LYS A 13 1.26 -20.05 -4.95
CA LYS A 13 2.23 -21.15 -5.04
C LYS A 13 3.66 -20.66 -5.25
N VAL A 14 3.87 -19.73 -6.17
CA VAL A 14 5.22 -19.19 -6.42
C VAL A 14 5.72 -18.41 -5.21
N THR A 15 4.85 -17.62 -4.56
CA THR A 15 5.22 -16.84 -3.37
C THR A 15 5.66 -17.76 -2.23
N SER A 16 4.95 -18.87 -1.99
CA SER A 16 5.33 -19.81 -0.92
C SER A 16 6.65 -20.54 -1.19
N ILE A 17 7.06 -20.67 -2.46
CA ILE A 17 8.31 -21.32 -2.84
C ILE A 17 9.49 -20.34 -2.77
N VAL A 18 9.32 -19.14 -3.35
CA VAL A 18 10.42 -18.17 -3.50
C VAL A 18 10.62 -17.34 -2.24
N TYR A 19 9.56 -17.06 -1.49
CA TYR A 19 9.60 -16.25 -0.27
C TYR A 19 8.98 -17.02 0.91
N PRO A 20 9.61 -18.12 1.36
CA PRO A 20 9.09 -18.89 2.47
C PRO A 20 8.99 -18.01 3.73
N GLY A 21 7.86 -18.08 4.42
CA GLY A 21 7.57 -17.25 5.61
C GLY A 21 7.01 -15.86 5.30
N MET A 22 6.96 -15.41 4.05
CA MET A 22 6.31 -14.15 3.71
C MET A 22 4.80 -14.34 3.58
N LEU A 23 4.04 -13.58 4.36
CA LEU A 23 2.58 -13.64 4.30
C LEU A 23 2.05 -13.02 3.01
N HIS A 24 1.05 -13.68 2.45
CA HIS A 24 0.31 -13.22 1.29
C HIS A 24 -1.04 -12.65 1.69
N TYR A 25 -1.35 -11.49 1.12
CA TYR A 25 -2.64 -10.84 1.26
C TYR A 25 -3.26 -10.55 -0.10
N SER A 26 -4.59 -10.64 -0.12
CA SER A 26 -5.41 -10.30 -1.27
C SER A 26 -5.62 -8.79 -1.35
N CYS A 27 -5.33 -8.25 -2.54
CA CYS A 27 -5.60 -6.86 -2.90
C CYS A 27 -7.09 -6.55 -2.78
N MET A 28 -7.43 -5.53 -1.98
CA MET A 28 -8.83 -5.19 -1.71
C MET A 28 -9.59 -4.78 -2.99
N TRP A 29 -8.92 -4.16 -3.96
CA TRP A 29 -9.52 -3.80 -5.25
C TRP A 29 -9.89 -5.02 -6.09
N HIS A 30 -9.04 -6.05 -6.12
CA HIS A 30 -9.35 -7.25 -6.90
C HIS A 30 -10.53 -8.02 -6.30
N ILE A 31 -10.63 -8.07 -4.97
CA ILE A 31 -11.80 -8.63 -4.30
C ILE A 31 -13.05 -7.82 -4.66
N TRP A 32 -12.98 -6.48 -4.62
CA TRP A 32 -14.10 -5.64 -5.04
C TRP A 32 -14.54 -5.92 -6.47
N THR A 33 -13.61 -5.98 -7.43
CA THR A 33 -13.97 -6.26 -8.82
C THR A 33 -14.62 -7.64 -8.97
N ASN A 34 -14.20 -8.64 -8.20
CA ASN A 34 -14.85 -9.95 -8.16
C ASN A 34 -16.27 -9.88 -7.56
N ILE A 35 -16.46 -9.11 -6.49
CA ILE A 35 -17.78 -8.86 -5.88
C ILE A 35 -18.70 -8.19 -6.89
N ARG A 36 -18.24 -7.11 -7.54
CA ARG A 36 -18.98 -6.37 -8.57
C ARG A 36 -19.36 -7.25 -9.78
N ALA A 37 -18.47 -8.17 -10.15
CA ALA A 37 -18.74 -9.12 -11.22
C ALA A 37 -19.83 -10.13 -10.83
N LYS A 38 -19.78 -10.69 -9.61
CA LYS A 38 -20.66 -11.77 -9.14
C LYS A 38 -22.01 -11.31 -8.61
N PHE A 39 -22.04 -10.24 -7.82
CA PHE A 39 -23.24 -9.75 -7.14
C PHE A 39 -23.65 -8.45 -7.79
N LYS A 40 -24.92 -8.28 -8.19
CA LYS A 40 -25.41 -7.10 -8.96
C LYS A 40 -26.20 -6.08 -8.13
N LYS A 41 -26.68 -6.49 -6.94
CA LYS A 41 -27.54 -5.67 -6.07
C LYS A 41 -26.71 -4.63 -5.31
N GLY A 42 -27.23 -3.40 -5.19
CA GLY A 42 -26.74 -2.39 -4.24
C GLY A 42 -25.30 -1.91 -4.43
N HIS A 43 -24.76 -1.96 -5.65
CA HIS A 43 -23.33 -1.75 -5.94
C HIS A 43 -22.68 -0.53 -5.29
N LEU A 44 -23.32 0.64 -5.36
CA LEU A 44 -22.74 1.89 -4.85
C LEU A 44 -22.56 1.81 -3.32
N LYS A 45 -23.65 1.54 -2.59
CA LYS A 45 -23.62 1.39 -1.13
C LYS A 45 -22.72 0.23 -0.68
N LEU A 46 -22.72 -0.88 -1.42
CA LEU A 46 -21.87 -2.02 -1.15
C LEU A 46 -20.39 -1.69 -1.35
N SER A 47 -20.04 -0.87 -2.35
CA SER A 47 -18.66 -0.42 -2.61
C SER A 47 -18.12 0.37 -1.42
N GLU A 48 -18.87 1.38 -0.99
CA GLU A 48 -18.51 2.24 0.13
C GLU A 48 -18.32 1.42 1.41
N LEU A 49 -19.30 0.57 1.75
CA LEU A 49 -19.22 -0.29 2.93
C LEU A 49 -18.07 -1.29 2.83
N TYR A 50 -17.84 -1.92 1.69
CA TYR A 50 -16.76 -2.88 1.52
C TYR A 50 -15.39 -2.24 1.73
N PHE A 51 -15.12 -1.09 1.09
CA PHE A 51 -13.83 -0.42 1.23
C PHE A 51 -13.61 0.17 2.63
N ALA A 52 -14.67 0.64 3.28
CA ALA A 52 -14.62 1.02 4.69
C ALA A 52 -14.34 -0.19 5.58
N THR A 53 -15.05 -1.30 5.37
CA THR A 53 -14.87 -2.56 6.11
C THR A 53 -13.44 -3.06 6.03
N ALA A 54 -12.88 -3.14 4.81
CA ALA A 54 -11.51 -3.59 4.59
C ALA A 54 -10.48 -2.73 5.35
N ARG A 55 -10.75 -1.42 5.51
CA ARG A 55 -9.86 -0.44 6.15
C ARG A 55 -10.15 -0.19 7.63
N SER A 56 -11.15 -0.84 8.23
CA SER A 56 -11.50 -0.61 9.64
C SER A 56 -10.28 -0.83 10.54
N TYR A 57 -10.19 -0.06 11.63
CA TYR A 57 -9.05 -0.11 12.56
C TYR A 57 -9.34 -0.99 13.77
N THR A 58 -10.61 -1.22 14.09
CA THR A 58 -11.03 -2.12 15.17
C THR A 58 -11.91 -3.26 14.64
N LEU A 59 -11.97 -4.35 15.42
CA LEU A 59 -12.83 -5.48 15.13
C LEU A 59 -14.32 -5.09 15.23
N ASP A 60 -14.67 -4.20 16.16
CA ASP A 60 -16.04 -3.72 16.34
C ASP A 60 -16.53 -2.95 15.11
N GLU A 61 -15.71 -2.03 14.58
CA GLU A 61 -16.02 -1.31 13.34
C GLU A 61 -16.19 -2.27 12.16
N PHE A 62 -15.38 -3.31 12.09
CA PHE A 62 -15.49 -4.32 11.04
C PHE A 62 -16.78 -5.12 11.18
N ASN A 63 -17.09 -5.62 12.37
CA ASN A 63 -18.29 -6.42 12.62
C ASN A 63 -19.55 -5.60 12.30
N GLU A 64 -19.63 -4.36 12.75
CA GLU A 64 -20.74 -3.47 12.44
C GLU A 64 -20.91 -3.24 10.93
N ARG A 65 -19.81 -2.96 10.21
CA ARG A 65 -19.86 -2.75 8.76
C ARG A 65 -20.16 -4.03 7.99
N MET A 66 -19.69 -5.19 8.47
CA MET A 66 -20.02 -6.50 7.90
C MET A 66 -21.50 -6.83 8.05
N SER A 67 -22.14 -6.49 9.18
CA SER A 67 -23.60 -6.61 9.34
C SER A 67 -24.36 -5.77 8.32
N LYS A 68 -23.92 -4.52 8.10
CA LYS A 68 -24.51 -3.64 7.06
C LYS A 68 -24.32 -4.18 5.63
N ILE A 69 -23.21 -4.88 5.35
CA ILE A 69 -22.99 -5.57 4.07
C ILE A 69 -23.98 -6.74 3.92
N GLU A 70 -24.18 -7.52 4.98
CA GLU A 70 -25.11 -8.66 5.01
C GLU A 70 -26.56 -8.23 4.79
N GLU A 71 -26.99 -7.12 5.39
CA GLU A 71 -28.33 -6.55 5.17
C GLU A 71 -28.61 -6.22 3.69
N ILE A 72 -27.59 -5.77 2.94
CA ILE A 72 -27.75 -5.42 1.53
C ILE A 72 -27.78 -6.68 0.66
N GLU A 73 -26.77 -7.55 0.84
CA GLU A 73 -26.58 -8.78 0.07
C GLU A 73 -25.87 -9.84 0.93
N PRO A 74 -26.62 -10.76 1.57
CA PRO A 74 -26.07 -11.76 2.48
C PRO A 74 -24.99 -12.65 1.84
N ARG A 75 -25.12 -12.94 0.54
CA ARG A 75 -24.15 -13.77 -0.20
C ARG A 75 -22.76 -13.14 -0.28
N VAL A 76 -22.65 -11.81 -0.15
CA VAL A 76 -21.35 -11.12 -0.13
C VAL A 76 -20.59 -11.43 1.16
N LYS A 77 -21.26 -11.47 2.33
CA LYS A 77 -20.61 -11.82 3.59
C LYS A 77 -20.06 -13.25 3.57
N ALA A 78 -20.85 -14.20 3.08
CA ALA A 78 -20.41 -15.58 2.87
C ALA A 78 -19.19 -15.64 1.93
N TYR A 79 -19.26 -14.97 0.79
CA TYR A 79 -18.15 -14.89 -0.16
C TYR A 79 -16.87 -14.31 0.48
N LEU A 80 -17.00 -13.25 1.28
CA LEU A 80 -15.87 -12.62 1.98
C LEU A 80 -15.27 -13.51 3.07
N TYR A 81 -16.09 -14.31 3.74
CA TYR A 81 -15.67 -15.30 4.72
C TYR A 81 -14.84 -16.42 4.07
N ASP A 82 -15.25 -16.90 2.89
CA ASP A 82 -14.53 -17.93 2.14
C ASP A 82 -13.13 -17.50 1.72
N ILE A 83 -12.90 -16.19 1.52
CA ILE A 83 -11.56 -15.63 1.25
C ILE A 83 -10.65 -15.76 2.47
N ARG A 84 -11.24 -15.87 3.67
CA ARG A 84 -10.65 -15.73 5.01
C ARG A 84 -10.27 -14.29 5.34
N TYR A 85 -10.85 -13.74 6.41
CA TYR A 85 -10.69 -12.32 6.77
C TYR A 85 -9.24 -11.89 6.97
N HIS A 86 -8.41 -12.74 7.58
CA HIS A 86 -6.98 -12.48 7.75
C HIS A 86 -6.22 -12.24 6.44
N ARG A 87 -6.77 -12.62 5.27
CA ARG A 87 -6.11 -12.41 3.98
C ARG A 87 -6.38 -11.07 3.34
N TRP A 88 -7.39 -10.29 3.76
CA TRP A 88 -7.77 -9.07 3.02
C TRP A 88 -8.08 -7.86 3.90
N TYR A 89 -8.58 -8.10 5.11
CA TYR A 89 -8.95 -7.06 6.06
C TYR A 89 -7.76 -6.63 6.93
N ARG A 90 -7.71 -5.33 7.27
CA ARG A 90 -6.59 -4.68 7.97
C ARG A 90 -6.32 -5.25 9.37
N VAL A 91 -7.31 -5.33 10.27
CA VAL A 91 -7.07 -5.66 11.69
C VAL A 91 -6.69 -7.12 11.90
N HIS A 92 -7.13 -8.03 11.03
CA HIS A 92 -6.71 -9.43 11.09
C HIS A 92 -5.36 -9.68 10.39
N ALA A 93 -4.71 -8.65 9.84
CA ALA A 93 -3.36 -8.81 9.31
C ALA A 93 -2.35 -8.90 10.46
N THR A 94 -1.57 -9.97 10.49
CA THR A 94 -0.50 -10.19 11.47
C THR A 94 0.77 -9.38 11.19
N VAL A 95 0.82 -8.67 10.05
CA VAL A 95 1.88 -7.68 9.79
C VAL A 95 1.26 -6.32 9.50
N ASN A 96 1.98 -5.27 9.89
CA ASN A 96 1.61 -3.91 9.53
C ASN A 96 1.70 -3.74 8.00
N ARG A 97 0.52 -3.65 7.37
CA ARG A 97 0.33 -3.40 5.93
C ARG A 97 -0.56 -2.18 5.68
N THR A 98 -0.65 -1.27 6.65
CA THR A 98 -1.74 -0.30 6.76
C THR A 98 -1.90 0.57 5.51
N TRP A 99 -0.77 0.96 4.90
CA TRP A 99 -0.74 1.74 3.65
C TRP A 99 -0.72 0.92 2.36
N THR A 100 -0.51 -0.40 2.44
CA THR A 100 -0.36 -1.29 1.28
C THR A 100 -1.45 -2.36 1.29
N MET A 101 -2.67 -1.93 0.97
CA MET A 101 -3.84 -2.81 0.83
C MET A 101 -4.18 -3.14 -0.62
N THR A 102 -3.43 -2.57 -1.56
CA THR A 102 -3.65 -2.70 -2.99
C THR A 102 -2.37 -3.18 -3.68
N SER A 103 -2.52 -3.85 -4.81
CA SER A 103 -1.39 -4.25 -5.65
C SER A 103 -0.95 -3.10 -6.59
N ASN A 104 -1.19 -1.83 -6.21
CA ASN A 104 -0.92 -0.69 -7.09
C ASN A 104 0.56 -0.57 -7.43
N ILE A 105 1.45 -0.81 -6.46
CA ILE A 105 2.91 -0.81 -6.67
C ILE A 105 3.28 -1.81 -7.78
N ALA A 106 2.79 -3.06 -7.67
CA ALA A 106 3.03 -4.09 -8.67
C ALA A 106 2.42 -3.72 -10.04
N LYS A 107 1.20 -3.15 -10.07
CA LYS A 107 0.56 -2.71 -11.31
C LYS A 107 1.35 -1.60 -12.00
N SER A 108 1.81 -0.59 -11.27
CA SER A 108 2.63 0.50 -11.79
C SER A 108 3.96 -0.01 -12.32
N LEU A 109 4.64 -0.88 -11.59
CA LEU A 109 5.90 -1.49 -12.04
C LEU A 109 5.71 -2.34 -13.30
N ASN A 110 4.63 -3.13 -13.36
CA ASN A 110 4.25 -3.90 -14.55
C ASN A 110 3.99 -3.00 -15.76
N ALA A 111 3.35 -1.85 -15.56
CA ALA A 111 3.06 -0.92 -16.63
C ALA A 111 4.35 -0.30 -17.22
N VAL A 112 5.26 0.17 -16.38
CA VAL A 112 6.50 0.81 -16.86
C VAL A 112 7.47 -0.19 -17.47
N THR A 113 7.55 -1.41 -16.94
CA THR A 113 8.46 -2.47 -17.46
C THR A 113 7.86 -3.32 -18.58
N LYS A 114 6.64 -3.03 -19.06
CA LYS A 114 5.90 -3.87 -20.02
C LYS A 114 6.73 -4.26 -21.24
N TYR A 115 7.33 -3.28 -21.91
CA TYR A 115 8.12 -3.50 -23.13
C TYR A 115 9.57 -3.90 -22.83
N ALA A 116 10.13 -3.39 -21.73
CA ALA A 116 11.50 -3.72 -21.32
C ALA A 116 11.71 -5.23 -21.09
N ARG A 117 10.66 -5.96 -20.67
CA ARG A 117 10.71 -7.41 -20.46
C ARG A 117 10.94 -8.23 -21.74
N GLU A 118 10.79 -7.63 -22.92
CA GLU A 118 11.08 -8.27 -24.20
C GLU A 118 12.54 -8.07 -24.63
N LEU A 119 13.30 -7.22 -23.93
CA LEU A 119 14.69 -6.94 -24.21
C LEU A 119 15.60 -8.10 -23.78
N GLN A 120 16.83 -8.12 -24.32
CA GLN A 120 17.85 -9.04 -23.82
C GLN A 120 18.18 -8.71 -22.36
N ILE A 121 18.71 -9.69 -21.60
CA ILE A 121 18.92 -9.54 -20.16
C ILE A 121 19.75 -8.29 -19.80
N VAL A 122 20.80 -8.00 -20.57
CA VAL A 122 21.67 -6.83 -20.36
C VAL A 122 20.89 -5.53 -20.56
N GLU A 123 20.11 -5.44 -21.63
CA GLU A 123 19.30 -4.26 -21.95
C GLU A 123 18.14 -4.08 -20.95
N LEU A 124 17.55 -5.17 -20.47
CA LEU A 124 16.53 -5.15 -19.43
C LEU A 124 17.11 -4.63 -18.11
N LEU A 125 18.29 -5.10 -17.71
CA LEU A 125 18.97 -4.61 -16.50
C LEU A 125 19.34 -3.13 -16.63
N GLU A 126 19.82 -2.70 -17.79
CA GLU A 126 20.12 -1.28 -18.06
C GLU A 126 18.85 -0.41 -18.04
N TYR A 127 17.75 -0.91 -18.57
CA TYR A 127 16.45 -0.25 -18.44
C TYR A 127 16.01 -0.12 -16.98
N MET A 128 16.16 -1.18 -16.17
CA MET A 128 15.83 -1.12 -14.74
C MET A 128 16.73 -0.13 -14.00
N ARG A 129 18.03 -0.11 -14.29
CA ARG A 129 19.00 0.81 -13.69
C ARG A 129 18.62 2.26 -13.99
N THR A 130 18.40 2.61 -15.25
CA THR A 130 18.01 3.96 -15.68
C THR A 130 16.65 4.38 -15.13
N LEU A 131 15.70 3.45 -15.00
CA LEU A 131 14.41 3.70 -14.35
C LEU A 131 14.59 4.06 -12.87
N LEU A 132 15.39 3.29 -12.14
CA LEU A 132 15.71 3.53 -10.73
C LEU A 132 16.49 4.83 -10.54
N GLU A 133 17.45 5.12 -11.41
CA GLU A 133 18.21 6.37 -11.42
C GLU A 133 17.28 7.59 -11.53
N ARG A 134 16.41 7.59 -12.54
CA ARG A 134 15.41 8.66 -12.73
C ARG A 134 14.49 8.80 -11.52
N TRP A 135 13.90 7.70 -11.05
CA TRP A 135 12.98 7.75 -9.92
C TRP A 135 13.66 8.19 -8.62
N THR A 136 14.88 7.74 -8.35
CA THR A 136 15.66 8.15 -7.18
C THR A 136 15.90 9.65 -7.23
N LYS A 137 16.32 10.18 -8.38
CA LYS A 137 16.50 11.62 -8.59
C LYS A 137 15.20 12.41 -8.42
N GLU A 138 14.10 11.97 -9.03
CA GLU A 138 12.78 12.60 -8.89
C GLU A 138 12.31 12.63 -7.42
N LYS A 139 12.47 11.51 -6.68
CA LYS A 139 12.10 11.44 -5.27
C LYS A 139 12.97 12.32 -4.39
N LEU A 140 14.28 12.36 -4.64
CA LEU A 140 15.20 13.26 -3.95
C LEU A 140 14.82 14.72 -4.19
N LEU A 141 14.54 15.12 -5.43
CA LEU A 141 14.09 16.48 -5.75
C LEU A 141 12.77 16.83 -5.06
N LYS A 142 11.80 15.90 -5.06
CA LYS A 142 10.53 16.07 -4.33
C LYS A 142 10.75 16.22 -2.81
N ALA A 143 11.66 15.44 -2.23
CA ALA A 143 12.02 15.55 -0.82
C ALA A 143 12.69 16.89 -0.50
N LYS A 144 13.62 17.35 -1.37
CA LYS A 144 14.28 18.66 -1.25
C LYS A 144 13.28 19.82 -1.33
N GLY A 145 12.33 19.75 -2.25
CA GLY A 145 11.27 20.75 -2.44
C GLY A 145 10.09 20.66 -1.46
N THR A 146 10.09 19.69 -0.55
CA THR A 146 9.15 19.65 0.58
C THR A 146 9.73 20.51 1.71
N PHE A 147 8.94 21.40 2.32
CA PHE A 147 9.38 22.24 3.45
C PHE A 147 8.70 21.92 4.78
N THR A 148 7.74 21.00 4.76
CA THR A 148 7.04 20.50 5.94
C THR A 148 7.91 19.53 6.75
N TYR A 149 7.55 19.32 8.03
CA TYR A 149 8.25 18.37 8.90
C TYR A 149 8.12 16.92 8.40
N LEU A 150 6.91 16.54 7.97
CA LEU A 150 6.65 15.26 7.32
C LEU A 150 6.81 15.38 5.79
N GLY A 151 7.02 14.26 5.11
CA GLY A 151 6.91 14.21 3.65
C GLY A 151 5.51 14.65 3.19
N TYR A 152 5.44 15.34 2.04
CA TYR A 152 4.22 16.02 1.53
C TYR A 152 2.91 15.20 1.71
N LYS A 153 2.91 13.93 1.29
CA LYS A 153 1.73 13.06 1.39
C LYS A 153 1.24 12.92 2.84
N PHE A 154 2.16 12.68 3.77
CA PHE A 154 1.83 12.43 5.17
C PHE A 154 1.55 13.72 5.94
N ASN A 155 2.14 14.84 5.51
CA ASN A 155 1.74 16.15 6.02
C ASN A 155 0.28 16.43 5.68
N LYS A 156 -0.13 16.17 4.42
CA LYS A 156 -1.53 16.33 4.01
C LYS A 156 -2.48 15.46 4.83
N GLU A 157 -2.14 14.19 5.05
CA GLU A 157 -2.94 13.30 5.91
C GLU A 157 -3.05 13.83 7.34
N LEU A 158 -1.95 14.38 7.88
CA LEU A 158 -1.92 15.01 9.19
C LEU A 158 -2.79 16.28 9.23
N ASP A 159 -2.76 17.10 8.19
CA ASP A 159 -3.58 18.32 8.07
C ASP A 159 -5.08 17.97 8.00
N ASP A 160 -5.44 16.91 7.27
CA ASP A 160 -6.80 16.37 7.22
C ASP A 160 -7.23 15.87 8.61
N ASN A 161 -6.36 15.11 9.30
CA ASN A 161 -6.61 14.65 10.67
C ASN A 161 -6.73 15.80 11.66
N SER A 162 -5.91 16.84 11.51
CA SER A 162 -5.95 18.05 12.33
C SER A 162 -7.28 18.78 12.16
N THR A 163 -7.74 18.91 10.92
CA THR A 163 -9.05 19.50 10.59
C THR A 163 -10.20 18.73 11.24
N LEU A 164 -10.16 17.39 11.19
CA LEU A 164 -11.15 16.54 11.86
C LEU A 164 -11.09 16.68 13.39
N SER A 165 -9.89 16.82 13.95
CA SER A 165 -9.67 16.92 15.40
C SER A 165 -10.34 18.15 16.03
N HIS A 166 -10.54 19.23 15.27
CA HIS A 166 -11.18 20.46 15.76
C HIS A 166 -12.66 20.26 16.12
N LYS A 167 -13.30 19.23 15.55
CA LYS A 167 -14.71 18.91 15.82
C LYS A 167 -14.90 18.04 17.06
N LEU A 168 -13.80 17.52 17.62
CA LEU A 168 -13.82 16.56 18.72
C LEU A 168 -13.78 17.26 20.06
N ARG A 169 -14.57 16.76 21.01
CA ARG A 169 -14.56 17.24 22.40
C ARG A 169 -13.63 16.35 23.21
N VAL A 170 -12.77 16.95 24.02
CA VAL A 170 -11.80 16.23 24.85
C VAL A 170 -12.08 16.46 26.33
N ARG A 171 -11.97 15.41 27.13
CA ARG A 171 -11.99 15.45 28.59
C ARG A 171 -10.72 14.79 29.09
N ALA A 172 -9.87 15.56 29.77
CA ALA A 172 -8.69 15.02 30.42
C ALA A 172 -9.13 14.21 31.66
N SER A 173 -8.63 12.99 31.78
CA SER A 173 -8.76 12.17 32.99
C SER A 173 -7.52 12.29 33.85
N THR A 174 -6.35 12.35 33.21
CA THR A 174 -5.04 12.66 33.81
C THR A 174 -4.26 13.53 32.83
N ASP A 175 -3.01 13.85 33.15
CA ASP A 175 -2.11 14.55 32.24
C ASP A 175 -1.93 13.81 30.91
N TYR A 176 -1.93 12.47 30.90
CA TYR A 176 -1.64 11.69 29.70
C TYR A 176 -2.84 10.92 29.14
N ILE A 177 -3.92 10.77 29.92
CA ILE A 177 -5.11 9.99 29.54
C ILE A 177 -6.28 10.93 29.26
N HIS A 178 -6.82 10.83 28.05
CA HIS A 178 -7.90 11.68 27.56
C HIS A 178 -9.05 10.83 27.03
N THR A 179 -10.27 11.23 27.37
CA THR A 179 -11.48 10.75 26.71
C THR A 179 -11.85 11.72 25.60
N VAL A 180 -11.86 11.25 24.36
CA VAL A 180 -12.23 12.01 23.17
C VAL A 180 -13.61 11.57 22.71
N ILE A 181 -14.53 12.53 22.56
CA ILE A 181 -15.91 12.32 22.12
C ILE A 181 -16.01 12.67 20.64
N ASP A 182 -16.42 11.69 19.85
CA ASP A 182 -16.59 11.77 18.40
C ASP A 182 -18.01 11.29 18.05
N GLY A 183 -18.92 12.25 17.90
CA GLY A 183 -20.35 11.96 17.81
C GLY A 183 -20.87 11.21 19.04
N MET A 184 -21.39 10.01 18.82
CA MET A 184 -21.91 9.12 19.88
C MET A 184 -20.85 8.19 20.48
N ARG A 185 -19.63 8.17 19.91
CA ARG A 185 -18.55 7.29 20.36
C ARG A 185 -17.60 8.01 21.30
N ARG A 186 -16.98 7.23 22.17
CA ARG A 186 -15.92 7.69 23.07
C ARG A 186 -14.67 6.88 22.77
N TYR A 187 -13.55 7.58 22.70
CA TYR A 187 -12.24 7.01 22.46
C TYR A 187 -11.32 7.39 23.61
N ILE A 188 -10.45 6.47 24.01
CA ILE A 188 -9.43 6.68 25.04
C ILE A 188 -8.10 6.91 24.34
N VAL A 189 -7.42 8.00 24.68
CA VAL A 189 -6.11 8.36 24.16
C VAL A 189 -5.13 8.45 25.33
N CYS A 190 -4.17 7.53 25.40
CA CYS A 190 -3.03 7.58 26.32
C CYS A 190 -1.80 8.05 25.55
N LEU A 191 -1.38 9.30 25.77
CA LEU A 191 -0.25 9.92 25.06
C LEU A 191 1.10 9.34 25.48
N GLU A 192 1.31 9.14 26.79
CA GLU A 192 2.56 8.59 27.36
C GLU A 192 2.97 7.27 26.70
N ASN A 193 2.04 6.31 26.64
CA ASN A 193 2.29 4.99 26.06
C ASN A 193 1.92 4.90 24.58
N LYS A 194 1.46 6.00 23.98
CA LYS A 194 0.96 6.06 22.59
C LYS A 194 -0.07 4.96 22.29
N LYS A 195 -0.99 4.71 23.23
CA LYS A 195 -2.05 3.69 23.14
C LYS A 195 -3.41 4.34 23.00
N TYR A 196 -4.08 4.13 21.86
CA TYR A 196 -5.34 4.79 21.52
C TYR A 196 -6.39 3.74 21.16
N SER A 197 -7.58 3.85 21.74
CA SER A 197 -8.63 2.84 21.56
C SER A 197 -9.25 2.83 20.15
N CYS A 198 -8.92 3.80 19.29
CA CYS A 198 -9.29 3.76 17.88
C CYS A 198 -8.35 2.88 17.04
N GLU A 199 -7.23 2.41 17.60
CA GLU A 199 -6.21 1.56 16.95
C GLU A 199 -5.55 2.15 15.69
N GLN A 200 -5.95 3.36 15.29
CA GLN A 200 -5.44 4.01 14.10
C GLN A 200 -3.95 4.30 14.20
N PHE A 201 -3.50 4.84 15.33
CA PHE A 201 -2.08 5.13 15.53
C PHE A 201 -1.23 3.87 15.61
N GLN A 202 -1.75 2.80 16.23
CA GLN A 202 -1.04 1.52 16.37
C GLN A 202 -0.71 0.91 15.00
N LEU A 203 -1.50 1.25 13.97
CA LEU A 203 -1.36 0.75 12.62
C LEU A 203 -0.72 1.75 11.65
N ASP A 204 -1.11 3.03 11.71
CA ASP A 204 -0.59 4.08 10.83
C ASP A 204 0.70 4.69 11.37
N GLU A 205 0.97 4.62 12.67
CA GLU A 205 2.06 5.33 13.37
C GLU A 205 2.10 6.85 13.07
N LEU A 206 0.92 7.40 12.75
CA LEU A 206 0.66 8.81 12.49
C LEU A 206 -0.50 9.24 13.40
N PRO A 207 -0.42 10.42 14.06
CA PRO A 207 -1.49 10.89 14.93
C PRO A 207 -2.84 10.92 14.20
N CYS A 208 -3.80 10.19 14.76
CA CYS A 208 -5.19 10.22 14.31
C CYS A 208 -5.89 11.49 14.81
N PRO A 209 -7.11 11.80 14.32
CA PRO A 209 -7.87 12.96 14.81
C PRO A 209 -8.05 12.97 16.33
N HIS A 210 -8.27 11.81 16.96
CA HIS A 210 -8.43 11.71 18.41
C HIS A 210 -7.15 12.08 19.16
N ALA A 211 -5.99 11.60 18.68
CA ALA A 211 -4.70 11.92 19.28
C ALA A 211 -4.36 13.41 19.12
N LEU A 212 -4.60 13.99 17.94
CA LEU A 212 -4.38 15.42 17.70
C LEU A 212 -5.29 16.30 18.56
N ALA A 213 -6.52 15.87 18.83
CA ALA A 213 -7.41 16.60 19.73
C ALA A 213 -6.86 16.62 21.18
N ALA A 214 -6.34 15.50 21.66
CA ALA A 214 -5.71 15.41 22.98
C ALA A 214 -4.42 16.25 23.07
N LEU A 215 -3.56 16.17 22.06
CA LEU A 215 -2.33 16.98 21.98
C LEU A 215 -2.62 18.47 22.00
N ARG A 216 -3.66 18.92 21.28
CA ARG A 216 -4.11 20.32 21.27
C ARG A 216 -4.51 20.80 22.66
N GLN A 217 -5.14 19.94 23.48
CA GLN A 217 -5.52 20.33 24.85
C GLN A 217 -4.29 20.58 25.73
N ARG A 218 -3.17 19.91 25.44
CA ARG A 218 -1.90 20.03 26.18
C ARG A 218 -0.92 21.03 25.57
N ASP A 219 -1.28 21.66 24.45
CA ASP A 219 -0.37 22.48 23.63
C ASP A 219 0.92 21.73 23.25
N GLU A 220 0.83 20.41 23.04
CA GLU A 220 1.96 19.57 22.68
C GLU A 220 2.10 19.41 21.17
N SER A 221 3.35 19.34 20.70
CA SER A 221 3.64 19.14 19.29
C SER A 221 3.40 17.68 18.87
N PHE A 222 2.76 17.48 17.72
CA PHE A 222 2.59 16.15 17.12
C PHE A 222 3.92 15.47 16.74
N LYS A 223 5.02 16.22 16.63
CA LYS A 223 6.29 15.74 16.04
C LYS A 223 6.88 14.53 16.77
N GLU A 224 6.70 14.45 18.09
CA GLU A 224 7.15 13.35 18.95
C GLU A 224 6.24 12.10 18.86
N TYR A 225 5.07 12.28 18.26
CA TYR A 225 4.04 11.28 18.09
C TYR A 225 3.94 10.80 16.64
N CYS A 226 4.95 11.02 15.81
CA CYS A 226 5.03 10.51 14.44
C CYS A 226 6.14 9.48 14.29
N SER A 227 5.90 8.46 13.47
CA SER A 227 6.96 7.54 13.05
C SER A 227 8.06 8.24 12.27
N LEU A 228 9.29 7.77 12.49
CA LEU A 228 10.47 8.18 11.74
C LEU A 228 10.31 7.93 10.23
N TYR A 229 9.46 6.97 9.82
CA TYR A 229 9.19 6.68 8.40
C TYR A 229 8.60 7.86 7.62
N TYR A 230 7.93 8.79 8.29
CA TYR A 230 7.23 9.90 7.64
C TYR A 230 8.02 11.20 7.63
N ILE A 231 9.09 11.28 8.41
CA ILE A 231 9.87 12.51 8.57
C ILE A 231 10.60 12.83 7.27
N ARG A 232 10.52 14.09 6.84
CA ARG A 232 11.19 14.60 5.64
C ARG A 232 12.70 14.31 5.65
N ALA A 233 13.37 14.49 6.79
CA ALA A 233 14.80 14.22 6.95
C ALA A 233 15.15 12.76 6.60
N ASN A 234 14.33 11.79 7.01
CA ASN A 234 14.55 10.39 6.65
C ASN A 234 14.19 10.12 5.19
N PHE A 235 13.17 10.80 4.65
CA PHE A 235 12.89 10.73 3.22
C PHE A 235 14.08 11.23 2.38
N LEU A 236 14.78 12.28 2.80
CA LEU A 236 16.01 12.73 2.15
C LEU A 236 17.11 11.67 2.20
N ARG A 237 17.41 11.14 3.40
CA ARG A 237 18.44 10.10 3.60
C ARG A 237 18.18 8.86 2.74
N THR A 238 16.93 8.42 2.61
CA THR A 238 16.56 7.25 1.80
C THR A 238 16.96 7.39 0.32
N TYR A 239 16.96 8.60 -0.23
CA TYR A 239 17.28 8.86 -1.65
C TYR A 239 18.58 9.67 -1.83
N GLU A 240 19.39 9.77 -0.78
CA GLU A 240 20.66 10.49 -0.80
C GLU A 240 21.71 9.74 -1.62
N ILE A 241 21.73 8.40 -1.52
CA ILE A 241 22.64 7.55 -2.28
C ILE A 241 22.13 7.44 -3.72
N PRO A 242 22.89 7.94 -4.72
CA PRO A 242 22.48 7.85 -6.11
C PRO A 242 22.63 6.42 -6.64
N VAL A 243 21.84 6.10 -7.67
CA VAL A 243 22.11 4.95 -8.52
C VAL A 243 23.27 5.32 -9.44
N ASN A 244 24.39 4.61 -9.31
CA ASN A 244 25.59 4.92 -10.09
C ASN A 244 25.37 4.64 -11.59
N PRO A 245 25.82 5.56 -12.48
CA PRO A 245 25.83 5.29 -13.90
C PRO A 245 26.86 4.22 -14.23
N LEU A 246 26.59 3.45 -15.29
CA LEU A 246 27.57 2.52 -15.86
C LEU A 246 28.35 3.23 -16.97
N PRO A 247 29.68 3.03 -17.07
CA PRO A 247 30.45 3.50 -18.21
C PRO A 247 30.00 2.79 -19.48
N ASP A 248 30.33 3.36 -20.64
CA ASP A 248 30.08 2.72 -21.93
C ASP A 248 30.73 1.33 -22.00
N LYS A 249 30.08 0.40 -22.71
CA LYS A 249 30.55 -0.99 -22.87
C LYS A 249 31.98 -1.06 -23.42
N SER A 250 32.38 -0.11 -24.28
CA SER A 250 33.74 -0.02 -24.82
C SER A 250 34.82 0.20 -23.76
N LYS A 251 34.45 0.67 -22.56
CA LYS A 251 35.37 0.97 -21.45
C LYS A 251 35.38 -0.11 -20.37
N TRP A 252 34.63 -1.20 -20.55
CA TRP A 252 34.54 -2.25 -19.53
C TRP A 252 35.81 -3.08 -19.54
N ASN A 253 36.51 -3.13 -18.40
CA ASN A 253 37.60 -4.07 -18.18
C ASN A 253 37.00 -5.39 -17.68
N VAL A 254 36.72 -6.31 -18.61
CA VAL A 254 36.12 -7.61 -18.30
C VAL A 254 37.25 -8.63 -18.05
N PRO A 255 37.33 -9.24 -16.86
CA PRO A 255 38.33 -10.27 -16.58
C PRO A 255 38.26 -11.42 -17.57
N GLN A 256 39.43 -11.95 -17.95
CA GLN A 256 39.55 -13.01 -18.95
C GLN A 256 38.67 -14.25 -18.65
N HIS A 257 38.61 -14.66 -17.38
CA HIS A 257 37.79 -15.81 -16.95
C HIS A 257 36.27 -15.64 -17.20
N ILE A 258 35.77 -14.39 -17.28
CA ILE A 258 34.37 -14.11 -17.62
C ILE A 258 34.17 -14.16 -19.13
N ILE A 259 35.14 -13.67 -19.91
CA ILE A 259 35.10 -13.73 -21.38
C ILE A 259 35.10 -15.19 -21.86
N GLU A 260 35.87 -16.03 -21.18
CA GLU A 260 35.97 -17.47 -21.45
C GLU A 260 34.77 -18.28 -20.93
N GLU A 261 33.89 -17.67 -20.13
CA GLU A 261 32.72 -18.35 -19.58
C GLU A 261 31.67 -18.62 -20.66
N VAL A 262 31.47 -19.90 -20.99
CA VAL A 262 30.44 -20.32 -21.94
C VAL A 262 29.09 -20.43 -21.24
N VAL A 263 28.26 -19.40 -21.41
CA VAL A 263 26.87 -19.41 -20.92
C VAL A 263 26.00 -20.27 -21.82
N ASN A 264 25.71 -21.48 -21.38
CA ASN A 264 24.79 -22.39 -22.08
C ASN A 264 23.33 -21.93 -21.92
N PRO A 265 22.45 -22.18 -22.91
CA PRO A 265 21.03 -21.89 -22.78
C PRO A 265 20.42 -22.68 -21.59
N PRO A 266 19.38 -22.14 -20.92
CA PRO A 266 18.75 -22.80 -19.79
C PRO A 266 18.29 -24.22 -20.17
N LYS A 267 18.73 -25.23 -19.41
CA LYS A 267 18.26 -26.62 -19.53
C LYS A 267 16.87 -26.75 -18.87
N GLY A 268 15.87 -26.07 -19.40
CA GLY A 268 14.49 -26.04 -18.88
C GLY A 268 13.49 -26.72 -19.81
N ARG A 269 12.34 -27.18 -19.27
CA ARG A 269 11.22 -27.74 -20.05
C ARG A 269 10.86 -26.80 -21.20
N LYS A 270 10.66 -27.35 -22.41
CA LYS A 270 10.18 -26.60 -23.59
C LYS A 270 9.01 -25.71 -23.18
N ARG A 271 9.12 -24.42 -23.50
CA ARG A 271 8.04 -23.44 -23.32
C ARG A 271 6.78 -24.03 -23.97
N GLN A 272 5.66 -24.02 -23.25
CA GLN A 272 4.38 -24.48 -23.79
C GLN A 272 4.10 -23.77 -25.13
N PRO A 273 3.58 -24.47 -26.16
CA PRO A 273 3.29 -23.85 -27.45
C PRO A 273 2.34 -22.65 -27.29
N GLY A 274 2.64 -21.55 -27.99
CA GLY A 274 1.83 -20.34 -27.99
C GLY A 274 2.61 -19.07 -27.65
N ARG A 275 2.15 -17.93 -28.17
CA ARG A 275 2.74 -16.62 -27.87
C ARG A 275 2.49 -16.29 -26.40
N PRO A 276 3.52 -16.01 -25.58
CA PRO A 276 3.32 -15.54 -24.22
C PRO A 276 2.43 -14.30 -24.22
N GLN A 277 1.39 -14.34 -23.38
CA GLN A 277 0.43 -13.24 -23.31
C GLN A 277 1.14 -11.98 -22.78
N LYS A 278 1.17 -10.92 -23.60
CA LYS A 278 1.86 -9.65 -23.28
C LYS A 278 1.14 -8.81 -22.24
N GLU A 279 -0.17 -8.99 -22.13
CA GLU A 279 -1.03 -8.28 -21.20
C GLU A 279 -1.62 -9.26 -20.20
N ARG A 280 -1.69 -8.86 -18.92
CA ARG A 280 -2.51 -9.61 -17.97
C ARG A 280 -3.97 -9.57 -18.41
N TYR A 281 -4.74 -10.56 -17.97
CA TYR A 281 -6.19 -10.49 -18.08
C TYR A 281 -6.71 -9.21 -17.43
N LYS A 282 -7.47 -8.45 -18.22
CA LYS A 282 -8.12 -7.24 -17.75
C LYS A 282 -9.23 -7.63 -16.79
N THR A 283 -9.30 -6.93 -15.67
CA THR A 283 -10.39 -7.15 -14.71
C THR A 283 -11.69 -6.59 -15.28
N TYR A 284 -12.85 -7.02 -14.76
CA TYR A 284 -14.17 -6.56 -15.23
C TYR A 284 -14.26 -5.03 -15.39
N ASP A 285 -13.68 -4.28 -14.45
CA ASP A 285 -13.66 -2.82 -14.48
C ASP A 285 -12.81 -2.23 -15.62
N GLU A 286 -11.74 -2.91 -16.03
CA GLU A 286 -10.83 -2.47 -17.10
C GLU A 286 -11.36 -2.81 -18.50
N ILE A 287 -12.22 -3.83 -18.58
CA ILE A 287 -12.93 -4.19 -19.81
C ILE A 287 -14.06 -3.19 -20.07
N ASN A 288 -14.76 -2.77 -19.01
CA ASN A 288 -15.94 -1.92 -19.10
C ASN A 288 -15.68 -0.42 -18.88
N SER A 289 -14.45 -0.02 -18.50
CA SER A 289 -14.09 1.40 -18.42
C SER A 289 -13.94 1.99 -19.83
N LYS A 290 -14.77 2.99 -20.18
CA LYS A 290 -14.42 3.92 -21.27
C LYS A 290 -13.05 4.53 -20.94
N LYS A 291 -12.13 4.55 -21.89
CA LYS A 291 -10.80 5.16 -21.73
C LYS A 291 -10.95 6.65 -21.48
N TYR A 292 -11.10 7.06 -20.22
CA TYR A 292 -10.86 8.44 -19.85
C TYR A 292 -9.35 8.62 -19.69
N LYS A 293 -8.77 9.57 -20.44
CA LYS A 293 -7.41 10.05 -20.19
C LYS A 293 -7.41 10.66 -18.79
N VAL A 294 -7.02 9.88 -17.79
CA VAL A 294 -6.61 10.43 -16.51
C VAL A 294 -5.19 10.92 -16.71
N SER A 295 -5.04 12.22 -16.94
CA SER A 295 -3.76 12.89 -16.74
C SER A 295 -3.36 12.66 -15.29
N CYS A 296 -2.29 11.90 -15.07
CA CYS A 296 -1.63 11.88 -13.77
C CYS A 296 -1.04 13.28 -13.54
N VAL A 297 -1.79 14.13 -12.85
CA VAL A 297 -1.19 15.23 -12.11
C VAL A 297 -0.52 14.58 -10.91
N TYR A 298 0.80 14.46 -10.98
CA TYR A 298 1.62 14.16 -9.82
C TYR A 298 1.37 15.28 -8.79
N LEU A 299 0.71 14.96 -7.68
CA LEU A 299 0.74 15.74 -6.44
C LEU A 299 1.46 14.92 -5.37
#